data_AF-A0A966LSJ4-F1
#
_entry.id   AF-A0A966LSJ4-F1
#
_cell.length_a   1.000
_cell.length_b   1.000
_cell.length_c   1.000
_cell.angle_alpha   90.00
_cell.angle_beta   90.00
_cell.angle_gamma   90.00
#
_symmetry.space_group_name_H-M   'P 1'
#
loop_
_entity.id
_entity.type
_entity.pdbx_description
1 polymer ?
#
loop_
_entity_poly.entity_id
_entity_poly.type
_entity_poly.pdbx_seq_one_letter_code
_entity_poly.pdbx_strand_id
1 'polypeptide(L)'
;MQKRKGEQIVRAKLLLAAFDLLRHTSSEPDSLFERGDALHRFYGKTADGVEYAVQVKHSLKTGRKDFMSVFPLKKNQIRKIQDKK
;
A
#
# COMPACT_ATOMS: atom_id res chain seq x y z
N MET A 1 -11.23 8.63 -14.59
CA MET A 1 -11.81 9.43 -13.49
C MET A 1 -10.67 9.96 -12.61
N GLN A 2 -10.38 11.26 -12.69
CA GLN A 2 -9.27 11.89 -11.95
C GLN A 2 -9.63 11.98 -10.46
N LYS A 3 -8.69 11.60 -9.58
CA LYS A 3 -8.91 11.68 -8.12
C LYS A 3 -9.11 13.14 -7.70
N ARG A 4 -9.93 13.38 -6.67
CA ARG A 4 -10.16 14.74 -6.15
C ARG A 4 -8.81 15.32 -5.67
N LYS A 5 -8.59 16.63 -5.86
CA LYS A 5 -7.31 17.30 -5.52
C LYS A 5 -6.82 16.99 -4.11
N GLY A 6 -7.73 16.97 -3.13
CA GLY A 6 -7.40 16.63 -1.74
C GLY A 6 -6.81 15.22 -1.57
N GLU A 7 -7.34 14.22 -2.27
CA GLU A 7 -6.81 12.85 -2.23
C GLU A 7 -5.41 12.78 -2.86
N GLN A 8 -5.16 13.53 -3.94
CA GLN A 8 -3.85 13.55 -4.59
C GLN A 8 -2.78 14.13 -3.66
N ILE A 9 -3.06 15.24 -2.98
CA ILE A 9 -2.12 15.88 -2.04
C ILE A 9 -1.79 14.93 -0.88
N VAL A 10 -2.80 14.27 -0.30
CA VAL A 10 -2.58 13.32 0.80
C VAL A 10 -1.70 12.15 0.35
N ARG A 11 -1.93 11.60 -0.85
CA ARG A 11 -1.11 10.52 -1.38
C ARG A 11 0.32 10.97 -1.70
N ALA A 12 0.49 12.19 -2.20
CA ALA A 12 1.82 12.77 -2.45
C ALA A 12 2.63 12.92 -1.16
N LYS A 13 2.00 13.37 -0.07
CA LYS A 13 2.64 13.46 1.26
C LYS A 13 3.12 12.11 1.79
N LEU A 14 2.40 11.03 1.47
CA LEU A 14 2.75 9.67 1.90
C LEU A 14 3.79 8.99 1.00
N LEU A 15 4.20 9.60 -0.12
CA LEU A 15 5.05 8.95 -1.11
C LEU A 15 6.44 8.61 -0.55
N LEU A 16 7.03 9.52 0.23
CA LEU A 16 8.33 9.27 0.87
C LEU A 16 8.22 8.13 1.90
N ALA A 17 7.18 8.14 2.73
CA ALA A 17 6.91 7.08 3.69
C ALA A 17 6.64 5.73 2.99
N ALA A 18 6.08 5.75 1.78
CA ALA A 18 5.87 4.54 1.00
C ALA A 18 7.18 3.90 0.54
N PHE A 19 8.12 4.69 0.01
CA PHE A 19 9.42 4.18 -0.42
C PHE A 19 10.27 3.72 0.76
N ASP A 20 10.22 4.44 1.88
CA ASP A 20 10.87 4.04 3.12
C ASP A 20 10.37 2.67 3.59
N LEU A 21 9.04 2.50 3.65
CA LEU A 21 8.42 1.21 3.98
C LEU A 21 8.88 0.10 3.05
N LEU A 22 8.84 0.32 1.73
CA LEU A 22 9.23 -0.72 0.76
C LEU A 22 10.72 -1.10 0.83
N ARG A 23 11.60 -0.18 1.26
CA ARG A 23 13.03 -0.46 1.43
C ARG A 23 13.36 -1.21 2.70
N HIS A 24 12.59 -0.97 3.77
CA HIS A 24 12.89 -1.49 5.10
C HIS A 24 11.94 -2.60 5.56
N THR A 25 10.88 -2.89 4.82
CA THR A 25 9.93 -3.94 5.20
C THR A 25 10.55 -5.33 5.05
N SER A 26 10.54 -6.08 6.15
CA SER A 26 10.81 -7.52 6.18
C SER A 26 9.54 -8.34 6.37
N SER A 27 8.39 -7.69 6.56
CA SER A 27 7.10 -8.32 6.76
C SER A 27 6.50 -8.77 5.44
N GLU A 28 5.88 -9.94 5.43
CA GLU A 28 5.13 -10.42 4.26
C GLU A 28 3.95 -9.49 3.95
N PRO A 29 3.74 -9.14 2.66
CA PRO A 29 2.60 -8.34 2.25
C PRO A 29 1.30 -9.16 2.21
N ASP A 30 0.16 -8.52 2.49
CA ASP A 30 -1.15 -9.10 2.18
C ASP A 30 -1.30 -9.14 0.66
N SER A 31 -1.42 -10.34 0.10
CA SER A 31 -1.27 -10.59 -1.33
C SER A 31 -2.58 -11.13 -1.90
N LEU A 32 -3.09 -10.44 -2.92
CA LEU A 32 -4.25 -10.89 -3.69
C LEU A 32 -3.79 -11.30 -5.09
N PHE A 33 -4.06 -12.55 -5.48
CA PHE A 33 -3.68 -13.09 -6.78
C PHE A 33 -4.86 -12.98 -7.74
N GLU A 34 -4.69 -12.27 -8.85
CA GLU A 34 -5.72 -12.07 -9.87
C GLU A 34 -5.13 -12.20 -11.28
N ARG A 35 -5.68 -13.13 -12.08
CA ARG A 35 -5.44 -13.23 -13.54
C ARG A 35 -3.95 -13.13 -13.96
N GLY A 36 -3.05 -13.80 -13.23
CA GLY A 36 -1.62 -13.81 -13.55
C GLY A 36 -0.83 -12.62 -12.99
N ASP A 37 -1.47 -11.77 -12.19
CA ASP A 37 -0.83 -10.73 -11.40
C ASP A 37 -1.03 -11.00 -9.90
N ALA A 38 -0.10 -10.53 -9.08
CA ALA A 38 -0.23 -10.45 -7.63
C ALA A 38 -0.29 -8.99 -7.20
N LEU A 39 -1.25 -8.63 -6.36
CA LEU A 39 -1.37 -7.31 -5.76
C LEU A 39 -0.92 -7.41 -4.30
N HIS A 40 0.30 -6.96 -4.05
CA HIS A 40 0.90 -6.94 -2.72
C HIS A 40 0.54 -5.63 -2.00
N ARG A 41 0.06 -5.73 -0.76
CA ARG A 41 -0.17 -4.60 0.14
C ARG A 41 0.77 -4.66 1.32
N PHE A 42 1.57 -3.61 1.45
CA PHE A 42 2.41 -3.37 2.61
C PHE A 42 1.73 -2.32 3.49
N TYR A 43 1.84 -2.49 4.80
CA TYR A 43 1.20 -1.61 5.77
C TYR A 43 2.27 -0.90 6.60
N GLY A 44 2.06 0.39 6.82
CA GLY A 44 2.95 1.21 7.61
C GLY A 44 2.18 2.22 8.45
N LYS A 45 2.91 2.87 9.37
CA LYS A 45 2.39 3.93 10.22
C LYS A 45 3.41 5.05 10.25
N THR A 46 2.98 6.28 9.96
CA THR A 46 3.86 7.45 10.06
C THR A 46 4.12 7.82 11.53
N ALA A 47 5.14 8.65 11.78
CA ALA A 47 5.41 9.17 13.13
C ALA A 47 4.19 9.90 13.73
N ASP A 48 3.44 10.62 12.90
CA ASP A 48 2.19 11.30 13.28
C ASP A 48 1.00 10.35 13.52
N GLY A 49 1.24 9.03 13.43
CA GLY A 49 0.25 7.99 13.70
C GLY A 49 -0.69 7.67 12.55
N VAL A 50 -0.44 8.18 11.34
CA VAL A 50 -1.28 7.88 10.17
C VAL A 50 -0.91 6.49 9.66
N GLU A 51 -1.87 5.57 9.73
CA GLU A 51 -1.74 4.25 9.12
C GLU A 51 -2.04 4.32 7.63
N TYR A 52 -1.18 3.70 6.83
CA TYR A 52 -1.27 3.73 5.37
C TYR A 52 -0.95 2.37 4.77
N ALA A 53 -1.39 2.18 3.53
CA ALA A 53 -1.03 1.02 2.73
C ALA A 53 -0.32 1.45 1.45
N VAL A 54 0.64 0.64 1.05
CA VAL A 54 1.35 0.72 -0.22
C VAL A 54 0.99 -0.49 -1.06
N GLN A 55 0.45 -0.25 -2.25
CA GLN A 55 0.08 -1.30 -3.20
C GLN A 55 1.13 -1.40 -4.30
N VAL A 56 1.64 -2.62 -4.49
CA VAL A 56 2.56 -2.99 -5.56
C VAL A 56 1.92 -4.08 -6.38
N LYS A 57 1.88 -3.89 -7.70
CA LYS A 57 1.46 -4.92 -8.64
C LYS A 57 2.70 -5.72 -9.05
N HIS A 58 2.60 -7.04 -9.04
CA HIS A 58 3.63 -7.95 -9.49
C HIS A 58 3.07 -8.81 -10.61
N SER A 59 3.59 -8.65 -11.82
CA SER A 59 3.20 -9.49 -12.96
C SER A 59 3.90 -10.83 -12.86
N LEU A 60 3.15 -11.90 -12.63
CA LEU A 60 3.74 -13.24 -12.49
C LEU A 60 4.28 -13.80 -13.81
N LYS A 61 3.79 -13.27 -14.94
CA LYS A 61 4.29 -13.64 -16.28
C LYS A 61 5.70 -13.10 -16.55
N THR A 62 6.01 -11.89 -16.07
CA THR A 62 7.27 -11.20 -16.41
C THR A 62 8.19 -10.98 -15.21
N GLY A 63 7.70 -11.23 -13.99
CA GLY A 63 8.40 -10.91 -12.73
C GLY A 63 8.45 -9.41 -12.40
N ARG A 64 7.93 -8.55 -13.28
CA ARG A 64 7.97 -7.09 -13.12
C ARG A 64 7.10 -6.65 -11.94
N LYS A 65 7.65 -5.77 -11.11
CA LYS A 65 6.94 -5.15 -9.98
C LYS A 65 6.76 -3.66 -10.25
N ASP A 66 5.53 -3.18 -10.17
CA ASP A 66 5.16 -1.79 -10.41
C ASP A 66 4.51 -1.20 -9.15
N PHE A 67 5.01 -0.05 -8.72
CA PHE A 67 4.36 0.75 -7.68
C PHE A 67 3.02 1.27 -8.20
N MET A 68 1.93 0.91 -7.52
CA MET A 68 0.58 1.30 -7.95
C MET A 68 0.11 2.55 -7.20
N SER A 69 0.16 2.51 -5.87
CA SER A 69 -0.37 3.61 -5.06
C SER A 69 0.03 3.51 -3.60
N VAL A 70 0.04 4.66 -2.94
CA VAL A 70 0.00 4.77 -1.48
C VAL A 70 -1.30 5.48 -1.08
N PHE A 71 -1.93 5.06 0.02
CA PHE A 71 -3.13 5.72 0.53
C PHE A 71 -3.30 5.49 2.04
N PRO A 72 -3.91 6.45 2.76
CA PRO A 72 -4.24 6.27 4.17
C PRO A 72 -5.31 5.20 4.35
N LEU A 73 -5.20 4.42 5.41
CA LEU A 73 -6.24 3.47 5.81
C LEU A 73 -7.40 4.20 6.46
N LYS A 74 -8.63 3.81 6.12
CA LYS A 74 -9.83 4.23 6.86
C LYS A 74 -9.96 3.38 8.12
N LYS A 75 -10.57 3.92 9.19
CA LYS A 75 -10.81 3.18 10.48
C LYS A 75 -11.36 1.76 10.28
N ASN A 76 -12.26 1.57 9.32
CA ASN A 76 -12.86 0.25 9.04
C ASN A 76 -11.89 -0.75 8.39
N GLN A 77 -10.83 -0.27 7.73
CA GLN A 77 -9.78 -1.11 7.15
C GLN A 77 -8.71 -1.50 8.18
N ILE A 78 -8.46 -0.63 9.17
CA ILE A 78 -7.52 -0.87 10.27
C ILE A 78 -7.93 -2.10 11.09
N ARG A 79 -9.21 -2.17 11.49
CA ARG A 79 -9.75 -3.29 12.28
C ARG A 79 -9.56 -4.65 11.59
N LYS A 80 -9.82 -4.72 10.28
CA LYS A 80 -9.67 -5.96 9.48
C LYS A 80 -8.25 -6.49 9.40
N ILE A 81 -7.24 -5.64 9.61
CA ILE A 81 -5.84 -6.06 9.61
C ILE A 81 -5.47 -6.64 10.99
N GLN A 82 -6.02 -6.09 12.07
CA GLN A 82 -5.76 -6.55 13.44
C GLN A 82 -6.38 -7.93 13.70
N ASP A 83 -7.55 -8.22 13.12
CA ASP A 83 -8.25 -9.51 13.27
C ASP A 83 -7.60 -10.66 12.46
N LYS A 84 -6.65 -10.37 11.58
CA LYS A 84 -5.93 -11.37 10.75
C LYS A 84 -4.63 -11.88 11.39
N LYS A 85 -4.26 -11.39 12.59
CA LYS A 85 -3.05 -11.77 13.31
C LYS A 85 -3.31 -12.78 14.41
#